data_AF-A0A8T3U9Z1-F1
#
_entry.id   AF-A0A8T3U9Z1-F1
#
_cell.length_a   1.000
_cell.length_b   1.000
_cell.length_c   1.000
_cell.angle_alpha   90.00
_cell.angle_beta   90.00
_cell.angle_gamma   90.00
#
_symmetry.space_group_name_H-M   'P 1'
#
loop_
_entity.id
_entity.type
_entity.pdbx_description
1 polymer ?
#
loop_
_entity_poly.entity_id
_entity_poly.type
_entity_poly.pdbx_seq_one_letter_code
_entity_poly.pdbx_strand_id
1 'polypeptide(L)' 'MVGKFDKDKISNGKEFAKVNISLDIDGEEYVVSRKVTKQGKNLCTINGEMVSKKELQEFMLDKIDVHRTKGKSKYT' A
#
# COMPACT_ATOMS: atom_id res chain seq x y z
N MET A 1 -14.28 -7.79 -8.97
CA MET A 1 -13.61 -7.80 -7.65
C MET A 1 -12.26 -7.10 -7.78
N VAL A 2 -12.05 -5.97 -7.08
CA VAL A 2 -10.73 -5.33 -6.96
C VAL A 2 -10.01 -6.04 -5.83
N GLY A 3 -8.87 -6.67 -6.11
CA GLY A 3 -8.11 -7.40 -5.09
C GLY A 3 -7.55 -6.43 -4.08
N LYS A 4 -8.15 -6.39 -2.88
CA LYS A 4 -7.60 -5.65 -1.75
C LYS A 4 -6.32 -6.35 -1.28
N PHE A 5 -5.31 -5.58 -0.91
CA PHE A 5 -4.17 -6.14 -0.18
C PHE A 5 -4.59 -6.42 1.26
N ASP A 6 -4.78 -7.70 1.56
CA ASP A 6 -5.24 -8.25 2.84
C ASP A 6 -4.60 -9.62 3.12
N LYS A 7 -5.08 -10.30 4.16
CA LYS A 7 -4.51 -11.58 4.62
C LYS A 7 -4.61 -12.69 3.58
N ASP A 8 -5.54 -12.61 2.62
CA ASP A 8 -5.73 -13.63 1.60
C ASP A 8 -4.65 -13.55 0.51
N LYS A 9 -3.82 -12.50 0.54
CA LYS A 9 -2.63 -12.32 -0.29
C LYS A 9 -1.35 -12.82 0.37
N ILE A 10 -1.44 -13.39 1.57
CA ILE A 10 -0.29 -13.98 2.26
C ILE A 10 -0.03 -15.37 1.68
N SER A 11 1.20 -15.63 1.22
CA SER A 11 1.60 -16.93 0.71
C SER A 11 1.42 -18.05 1.76
N ASN A 12 1.08 -19.24 1.30
CA ASN A 12 0.91 -20.42 2.17
C ASN A 12 2.14 -20.62 3.07
N GLY A 13 1.89 -20.86 4.35
CA GLY A 13 2.94 -21.04 5.36
C GLY A 13 3.67 -19.76 5.83
N LYS A 14 3.30 -18.56 5.34
CA LYS A 14 3.92 -17.30 5.80
C LYS A 14 3.05 -16.56 6.81
N GLU A 15 3.67 -15.87 7.77
CA GLU A 15 2.96 -15.13 8.81
C GLU A 15 2.47 -13.74 8.38
N PHE A 16 3.02 -13.22 7.27
CA PHE A 16 2.67 -11.92 6.75
C PHE A 16 3.00 -11.79 5.27
N ALA A 17 2.41 -10.79 4.63
CA ALA A 17 2.83 -10.24 3.35
C ALA A 17 3.30 -8.79 3.58
N LYS A 18 4.38 -8.38 2.93
CA LYS A 18 4.90 -7.00 2.99
C LYS A 18 5.20 -6.53 1.57
N VAL A 19 4.76 -5.32 1.26
CA VAL A 19 5.13 -4.59 0.06
C VAL A 19 5.96 -3.39 0.49
N ASN A 20 7.05 -3.12 -0.23
CA ASN A 20 7.83 -1.88 -0.12
C ASN A 20 7.87 -1.23 -1.51
N ILE A 21 7.79 0.08 -1.54
CA ILE A 21 7.84 0.89 -2.76
C ILE A 21 8.83 2.01 -2.49
N SER A 22 9.77 2.21 -3.41
CA SER A 22 10.62 3.41 -3.47
C SER A 22 10.10 4.27 -4.60
N LEU A 23 9.86 5.55 -4.33
CA LEU A 23 9.37 6.52 -5.30
C LEU A 23 10.40 7.65 -5.38
N ASP A 24 10.65 8.11 -6.59
CA ASP A 24 11.30 9.40 -6.85
C ASP A 24 10.24 10.27 -7.52
N ILE A 25 9.90 11.39 -6.88
CA ILE A 25 8.87 12.32 -7.35
C ILE A 25 9.48 13.71 -7.28
N ASP A 26 9.71 14.31 -8.45
CA ASP A 26 10.28 15.65 -8.59
C ASP A 26 11.61 15.85 -7.81
N GLY A 27 12.42 14.79 -7.70
CA GLY A 27 13.70 14.81 -6.99
C GLY A 27 13.61 14.54 -5.48
N GLU A 28 12.43 14.22 -4.96
CA GLU A 28 12.24 13.75 -3.59
C GLU A 28 12.06 12.23 -3.56
N GLU A 29 12.88 11.55 -2.74
CA GLU A 29 12.77 10.11 -2.53
C GLU A 29 11.80 9.77 -1.39
N TYR A 30 10.90 8.83 -1.64
CA TYR A 30 9.97 8.29 -0.65
C TYR A 30 10.10 6.78 -0.55
N VAL A 31 10.19 6.27 0.68
CA VAL A 31 10.15 4.82 0.95
C VAL A 31 8.89 4.48 1.73
N VAL A 32 8.00 3.76 1.07
CA VAL A 32 6.70 3.40 1.59
C VAL A 32 6.63 1.90 1.83
N SER A 33 6.04 1.47 2.95
CA SER A 33 5.78 0.05 3.18
C SER A 33 4.40 -0.23 3.74
N ARG A 34 3.85 -1.39 3.36
CA ARG A 34 2.63 -1.94 3.93
C ARG A 34 2.80 -3.42 4.21
N LYS A 35 2.64 -3.82 5.47
CA LYS A 35 2.65 -5.21 5.94
C LYS A 35 1.27 -5.60 6.45
N VAL A 36 0.78 -6.75 6.02
CA VAL A 36 -0.42 -7.39 6.57
C VAL A 36 -0.03 -8.72 7.18
N THR A 37 -0.37 -8.91 8.45
CA THR A 37 -0.14 -10.18 9.17
C THR A 37 -1.31 -11.14 8.98
N LYS A 38 -1.12 -12.44 9.22
CA LYS A 38 -2.21 -13.44 9.27
C LYS A 38 -3.33 -13.07 10.23
N GLN A 39 -3.00 -12.35 11.31
CA GLN A 39 -3.94 -11.82 12.30
C GLN A 39 -4.73 -10.60 11.80
N GLY A 40 -4.47 -10.12 10.57
CA GLY A 40 -5.15 -8.96 9.97
C GLY A 40 -4.59 -7.60 10.39
N LYS A 41 -3.56 -7.55 11.26
CA LYS A 41 -2.88 -6.30 11.62
C LYS A 41 -2.19 -5.69 10.41
N ASN A 42 -2.44 -4.40 10.17
CA ASN A 42 -1.74 -3.60 9.18
C ASN A 42 -0.61 -2.83 9.87
N LEU A 43 0.60 -2.89 9.33
CA LEU A 43 1.70 -2.00 9.69
C LEU A 43 2.09 -1.21 8.44
N CYS A 44 2.01 0.11 8.53
CA CYS A 44 2.24 1.02 7.42
C CYS A 44 3.37 1.96 7.79
N THR A 45 4.27 2.24 6.85
CA THR A 45 5.33 3.24 7.06
C THR A 45 5.49 4.14 5.85
N ILE A 46 5.81 5.41 6.10
CA ILE A 46 6.30 6.38 5.11
C ILE A 46 7.63 6.90 5.64
N ASN A 47 8.71 6.80 4.87
CA ASN A 47 10.06 7.21 5.25
C ASN A 47 10.52 6.66 6.61
N GLY A 48 10.12 5.42 6.92
CA GLY A 48 10.47 4.72 8.17
C GLY A 48 9.54 5.03 9.35
N GLU A 49 8.69 6.05 9.27
CA GLU A 49 7.76 6.41 10.34
C GLU A 49 6.47 5.61 10.25
N MET A 50 5.94 5.16 11.39
CA MET A 50 4.66 4.44 11.43
C MET A 50 3.51 5.40 11.21
N VAL A 51 2.65 5.07 10.26
CA VAL A 51 1.43 5.82 9.95
C VAL A 51 0.21 4.92 10.02
N SER A 52 -0.97 5.52 10.13
CA SER A 52 -2.21 4.79 9.96
C SER A 52 -2.36 4.29 8.52
N LYS A 53 -3.24 3.30 8.35
CA LYS A 53 -3.59 2.81 7.00
C LYS A 53 -4.27 3.89 6.16
N LYS A 54 -5.03 4.81 6.78
CA LYS A 54 -5.75 5.87 6.10
C LYS A 54 -4.77 6.89 5.52
N GLU A 55 -3.82 7.35 6.33
CA GLU A 55 -2.76 8.28 5.89
C GLU A 55 -1.93 7.67 4.76
N LEU A 56 -1.56 6.38 4.87
CA LEU A 56 -0.88 5.68 3.78
C LEU A 56 -1.72 5.67 2.49
N GLN A 57 -3.03 5.43 2.59
CA GLN A 57 -3.91 5.41 1.43
C GLN A 57 -4.03 6.78 0.78
N GLU A 58 -4.19 7.84 1.58
CA GLU A 58 -4.27 9.22 1.10
C GLU A 58 -2.96 9.65 0.44
N PHE A 59 -1.82 9.38 1.08
CA PHE A 59 -0.49 9.62 0.51
C PHE A 59 -0.31 8.92 -0.85
N MET A 60 -0.64 7.63 -0.92
CA MET A 60 -0.45 6.85 -2.15
C MET A 60 -1.39 7.27 -3.28
N LEU A 61 -2.62 7.69 -2.98
CA LEU A 61 -3.57 8.18 -3.99
C LEU A 61 -3.16 9.54 -4.57
N ASP A 62 -2.49 10.38 -3.78
CA ASP A 62 -1.92 11.65 -4.26
C ASP A 62 -0.73 11.41 -5.20
N LYS A 63 0.12 10.43 -4.89
CA LYS A 63 1.40 10.22 -5.58
C LYS A 63 1.38 9.20 -6.71
N ILE A 64 0.48 8.21 -6.68
CA ILE A 64 0.50 7.08 -7.60
C ILE A 64 -0.88 6.83 -8.19
N ASP A 65 -0.98 6.99 -9.51
CA ASP A 65 -2.15 6.56 -10.27
C ASP A 65 -1.96 5.13 -10.81
N VAL A 66 -2.51 4.16 -10.09
CA VAL A 66 -2.58 2.77 -10.58
C VAL A 66 -3.74 2.65 -11.56
N HIS A 67 -3.43 2.85 -12.84
CA HIS A 67 -4.36 2.62 -13.94
C HIS A 67 -4.75 1.14 -14.02
N ARG A 68 -5.87 0.77 -13.43
CA ARG A 68 -6.46 -0.56 -13.65
C ARG A 68 -7.07 -0.61 -15.04
N THR A 69 -6.89 -1.71 -15.77
CA THR A 69 -7.73 -2.05 -16.92
C THR A 69 -9.20 -1.92 -16.50
N LYS A 70 -9.83 -0.86 -17.03
CA LYS A 70 -11.19 -0.34 -16.86
C LYS A 70 -12.02 -0.86 -15.66
N GLY A 71 -12.28 0.05 -14.73
CA GLY A 71 -13.32 -0.10 -13.71
C GLY A 71 -13.43 1.12 -12.79
N LYS A 72 -13.62 2.30 -13.37
CA LYS A 72 -13.84 3.63 -12.77
C LYS A 72 -12.66 4.19 -11.94
N SER A 73 -11.74 4.85 -12.64
CA SER A 73 -11.10 6.06 -12.11
C SER A 73 -12.18 7.11 -11.92
N LYS A 74 -12.24 7.70 -10.72
CA LYS A 74 -12.96 8.93 -10.39
C LYS A 74 -12.24 9.51 -9.15
N TYR A 75 -11.56 10.64 -9.26
CA TYR A 75 -12.18 11.95 -8.97
C TYR A 75 -13.73 11.89 -8.93
N THR A 76 -14.28 11.32 -7.85
CA THR A 76 -15.62 11.60 -7.29
C THR A 76 -15.59 11.29 -5.81
#